data_AF-A0A0F8WKN5-F1
#
_entry.id   AF-A0A0F8WKN5-F1
#
_cell.length_a   1.000
_cell.length_b   1.000
_cell.length_c   1.000
_cell.angle_alpha   90.00
_cell.angle_beta   90.00
_cell.angle_gamma   90.00
#
_symmetry.space_group_name_H-M   'P 1'
#
loop_
_entity.id
_entity.type
_entity.pdbx_description
1 polymer ?
#
loop_
_entity_poly.entity_id
_entity_poly.type
_entity_poly.pdbx_seq_one_letter_code
_entity_poly.pdbx_strand_id
1 'polypeptide(L)'
;MKLKYIKKKILIFFSLMLLIFINPSLFLINSTNEIKNPPSQPIKTQGALAIVDSFSSPSFPTELAWDGQYLWIAENNLDKIHKVNPSTGAVIYSFDAPGDEPSGLTWDGLYLWSADWNKDKIYQINASTGLVIYSFDSPGYYASGLAWDG
;
A
#
# COMPACT_ATOMS: atom_id res chain seq x y z
N MET A 1 51.86 1.92 17.06
CA MET A 1 50.70 1.01 16.92
C MET A 1 49.81 1.57 15.79
N LYS A 2 49.98 1.08 14.55
CA LYS A 2 49.31 1.62 13.36
C LYS A 2 48.02 0.85 13.11
N LEU A 3 46.86 1.53 13.17
CA LEU A 3 45.56 0.98 12.77
C LEU A 3 45.58 0.64 11.28
N LYS A 4 45.31 -0.63 10.95
CA LYS A 4 45.20 -1.13 9.59
C LYS A 4 43.74 -0.95 9.14
N TYR A 5 43.52 -0.01 8.22
CA TYR A 5 42.24 0.22 7.55
C TYR A 5 41.78 -1.05 6.82
N ILE A 6 40.62 -1.60 7.19
CA ILE A 6 39.99 -2.73 6.51
C ILE A 6 39.07 -2.15 5.43
N LYS A 7 39.52 -2.17 4.17
CA LYS A 7 38.66 -1.90 3.01
C LYS A 7 37.63 -3.03 2.88
N LYS A 8 36.36 -2.76 3.19
CA LYS A 8 35.24 -3.63 2.76
C LYS A 8 35.21 -3.61 1.23
N LYS A 9 35.29 -4.79 0.62
CA LYS A 9 35.17 -5.00 -0.82
C LYS A 9 33.74 -4.65 -1.25
N ILE A 10 33.61 -3.66 -2.13
CA ILE A 10 32.43 -3.41 -2.95
C ILE A 10 32.33 -4.58 -3.94
N LEU A 11 31.23 -5.32 -3.89
CA LEU A 11 30.91 -6.37 -4.85
C LEU A 11 29.86 -5.82 -5.81
N ILE A 12 30.29 -5.43 -7.01
CA ILE A 12 29.40 -5.04 -8.11
C ILE A 12 29.00 -6.34 -8.82
N PHE A 13 27.73 -6.72 -8.75
CA PHE A 13 27.21 -7.81 -9.57
C PHE A 13 27.10 -7.34 -11.03
N PHE A 14 27.98 -7.88 -11.88
CA PHE A 14 27.92 -7.77 -13.32
C PHE A 14 26.68 -8.54 -13.80
N SER A 15 25.71 -7.81 -14.38
CA SER A 15 24.53 -8.39 -15.02
C SER A 15 24.95 -9.22 -16.24
N LEU A 16 24.71 -10.53 -16.19
CA LEU A 16 24.67 -11.38 -17.37
C LEU A 16 23.72 -12.54 -17.11
N MET A 17 22.45 -12.39 -17.49
CA MET A 17 21.62 -13.53 -17.87
C MET A 17 21.11 -13.31 -19.29
N LEU A 18 21.65 -14.12 -20.18
CA LEU A 18 21.31 -14.22 -21.59
C LEU A 18 19.90 -14.85 -21.70
N LEU A 19 18.92 -14.08 -22.17
CA LEU A 19 17.68 -14.62 -22.72
C LEU A 19 17.66 -14.28 -24.21
N ILE A 20 17.90 -15.31 -25.00
CA ILE A 20 17.84 -15.30 -26.45
C ILE A 20 16.38 -15.03 -26.84
N PHE A 21 16.07 -13.80 -27.23
CA PHE A 21 14.88 -13.51 -28.03
C PHE A 21 15.28 -13.59 -29.51
N ILE A 22 15.16 -14.78 -30.10
CA ILE A 22 15.00 -14.88 -31.55
C ILE A 22 13.52 -14.67 -31.82
N ASN A 23 13.15 -13.49 -32.31
CA ASN A 23 12.07 -13.42 -33.26
C ASN A 23 12.26 -12.21 -34.21
N PRO A 24 13.17 -12.31 -35.19
CA PRO A 24 13.14 -11.39 -36.30
C PRO A 24 11.99 -11.88 -37.19
N SER A 25 10.79 -11.35 -37.00
CA SER A 25 9.81 -11.32 -38.07
C SER A 25 10.51 -10.67 -39.26
N LEU A 26 10.98 -11.50 -40.18
CA LEU A 26 11.72 -11.11 -41.36
C LEU A 26 10.96 -9.99 -42.07
N PHE A 27 11.58 -8.81 -42.14
CA PHE A 27 11.26 -7.86 -43.19
C PHE A 27 11.73 -8.48 -44.52
N LEU A 28 10.86 -9.26 -45.15
CA LEU A 28 10.90 -9.46 -46.60
C LEU A 28 10.02 -8.38 -47.21
N ILE A 29 10.64 -7.30 -47.66
CA ILE A 29 10.01 -6.32 -48.55
C ILE A 29 9.87 -7.01 -49.91
N ASN A 30 8.74 -7.65 -50.15
CA ASN A 30 8.28 -7.95 -51.49
C ASN A 30 7.31 -6.84 -51.91
N SER A 31 7.61 -6.24 -53.05
CA SER A 31 6.91 -5.12 -53.67
C SER A 31 5.50 -5.49 -54.12
N THR A 32 4.53 -5.39 -53.23
CA THR A 32 3.12 -5.15 -53.60
C THR A 32 2.46 -4.33 -52.50
N ASN A 33 2.02 -3.13 -52.87
CA ASN A 33 1.28 -2.19 -52.03
C ASN A 33 -0.11 -2.74 -51.65
N GLU A 34 -0.18 -3.62 -50.65
CA GLU A 34 -1.43 -3.88 -49.92
C GLU A 34 -1.17 -3.71 -48.44
N ILE A 35 -1.63 -2.58 -47.87
CA ILE A 35 -1.80 -2.45 -46.43
C ILE A 35 -2.99 -3.33 -46.06
N LYS A 36 -2.75 -4.64 -45.91
CA LYS A 36 -3.67 -5.49 -45.16
C LYS A 36 -3.47 -5.10 -43.71
N ASN A 37 -4.41 -4.33 -43.17
CA ASN A 37 -4.51 -4.20 -41.72
C ASN A 37 -4.43 -5.63 -41.16
N PRO A 38 -3.44 -5.93 -40.30
CA PRO A 38 -3.40 -7.24 -39.66
C PRO A 38 -4.77 -7.46 -39.01
N PRO A 39 -5.32 -8.69 -39.04
CA PRO A 39 -6.56 -8.97 -38.33
C PRO A 39 -6.40 -8.40 -36.93
N SER A 40 -7.32 -7.52 -36.53
CA SER A 40 -7.33 -6.93 -35.22
C SER A 40 -7.34 -8.09 -34.23
N GLN A 41 -6.16 -8.44 -33.75
CA GLN A 41 -6.02 -9.38 -32.66
C GLN A 41 -6.85 -8.75 -31.54
N PRO A 42 -7.82 -9.47 -30.96
CA PRO A 42 -8.58 -8.92 -29.86
C PRO A 42 -7.58 -8.43 -28.83
N ILE A 43 -7.56 -7.11 -28.62
CA ILE A 43 -6.84 -6.53 -27.50
C ILE A 43 -7.42 -7.27 -26.30
N LYS A 44 -6.62 -8.10 -25.63
CA LYS A 44 -7.01 -8.70 -24.36
C LYS A 44 -7.23 -7.52 -23.42
N THR A 45 -8.47 -7.08 -23.29
CA THR A 45 -8.86 -6.12 -22.28
C THR A 45 -8.48 -6.76 -20.96
N GLN A 46 -7.44 -6.19 -20.34
CA GLN A 46 -7.09 -6.41 -18.95
C GLN A 46 -8.40 -6.27 -18.17
N GLY A 47 -8.79 -7.36 -17.49
CA GLY A 47 -10.15 -7.61 -17.02
C GLY A 47 -10.80 -6.37 -16.42
N ALA A 48 -12.07 -6.16 -16.75
CA ALA A 48 -12.88 -5.10 -16.14
C ALA A 48 -12.71 -5.17 -14.61
N LEU A 49 -12.51 -4.00 -13.99
CA LEU A 49 -12.55 -3.87 -12.53
C LEU A 49 -13.94 -4.32 -12.07
N ALA A 50 -14.04 -5.56 -11.59
CA ALA A 50 -15.26 -6.14 -11.08
C ALA A 50 -15.23 -6.08 -9.56
N ILE A 51 -16.34 -5.63 -8.95
CA ILE A 51 -16.54 -5.74 -7.51
C ILE A 51 -16.68 -7.23 -7.19
N VAL A 52 -15.74 -7.77 -6.42
CA VAL A 52 -15.74 -9.19 -6.02
C VAL A 52 -16.56 -9.40 -4.75
N ASP A 53 -16.53 -8.43 -3.84
CA ASP A 53 -17.28 -8.45 -2.59
C ASP A 53 -17.49 -7.02 -2.06
N SER A 54 -18.47 -6.84 -1.18
CA SER A 54 -18.75 -5.58 -0.50
C SER A 54 -19.50 -5.81 0.80
N PHE A 55 -19.16 -5.05 1.83
CA PHE A 55 -19.91 -4.98 3.07
C PHE A 55 -20.04 -3.53 3.52
N SER A 56 -21.06 -3.26 4.33
CA SER A 56 -21.24 -1.93 4.92
C SER A 56 -20.12 -1.61 5.90
N SER A 57 -19.57 -0.40 5.82
CA SER A 57 -18.71 0.14 6.87
C SER A 57 -19.51 0.27 8.18
N PRO A 58 -18.88 0.14 9.36
CA PRO A 58 -19.54 0.35 10.65
C PRO A 58 -20.15 1.75 10.81
N SER A 59 -19.56 2.78 10.19
CA SER A 59 -19.92 4.21 10.39
C SER A 59 -19.40 5.10 9.23
N PHE A 60 -18.87 6.29 9.51
CA PHE A 60 -18.17 7.21 8.59
C PHE A 60 -16.67 6.88 8.52
N PRO A 61 -16.23 5.99 7.62
CA PRO A 61 -14.81 5.63 7.53
C PRO A 61 -14.04 6.77 6.86
N THR A 62 -12.85 7.06 7.37
CA THR A 62 -11.90 8.01 6.75
C THR A 62 -10.76 7.29 6.04
N GLU A 63 -10.24 6.21 6.62
CA GLU A 63 -9.08 5.50 6.09
C GLU A 63 -9.08 4.01 6.50
N LEU A 64 -8.30 3.21 5.76
CA LEU A 64 -8.18 1.76 5.95
C LEU A 64 -6.72 1.29 6.07
N ALA A 65 -6.48 0.22 6.84
CA ALA A 65 -5.21 -0.50 6.85
C ALA A 65 -5.40 -2.02 6.89
N TRP A 66 -4.45 -2.78 6.33
CA TRP A 66 -4.46 -4.24 6.35
C TRP A 66 -3.33 -4.78 7.24
N ASP A 67 -3.66 -5.56 8.26
CA ASP A 67 -2.64 -6.11 9.19
C ASP A 67 -2.05 -7.47 8.77
N GLY A 68 -2.47 -7.99 7.61
CA GLY A 68 -2.15 -9.35 7.17
C GLY A 68 -3.29 -10.35 7.38
N GLN A 69 -4.29 -10.02 8.21
CA GLN A 69 -5.40 -10.90 8.54
C GLN A 69 -6.75 -10.19 8.65
N TYR A 70 -6.76 -8.95 9.12
CA TYR A 70 -7.94 -8.15 9.40
C TYR A 70 -7.81 -6.76 8.77
N LEU A 71 -8.98 -6.20 8.45
CA LEU A 71 -9.10 -4.83 8.01
C LEU A 71 -9.20 -3.92 9.25
N TRP A 72 -8.47 -2.82 9.23
CA TRP A 72 -8.58 -1.75 10.22
C TRP A 72 -9.24 -0.54 9.56
N ILE A 73 -10.17 0.08 10.26
CA ILE A 73 -10.95 1.22 9.76
C ILE A 73 -10.88 2.35 10.78
N ALA A 74 -10.41 3.52 10.37
CA ALA A 74 -10.57 4.75 11.14
C ALA A 74 -11.96 5.35 10.86
N GLU A 75 -12.66 5.80 11.89
CA GLU A 75 -13.88 6.61 11.79
C GLU A 75 -13.71 7.96 12.48
N ASN A 76 -14.28 9.02 11.92
CA ASN A 76 -14.18 10.38 12.46
C ASN A 76 -15.45 10.88 13.18
N ASN A 77 -16.57 10.16 13.11
CA ASN A 77 -17.79 10.63 13.77
C ASN A 77 -17.78 10.37 15.29
N LEU A 78 -17.13 9.29 15.71
CA LEU A 78 -16.99 8.91 17.13
C LEU A 78 -15.52 8.75 17.54
N ASP A 79 -14.59 9.15 16.67
CA ASP A 79 -13.15 9.07 16.87
C ASP A 79 -12.71 7.66 17.29
N LYS A 80 -12.95 6.66 16.44
CA LYS A 80 -12.60 5.27 16.72
C LYS A 80 -11.77 4.64 15.63
N ILE A 81 -11.08 3.59 16.03
CA ILE A 81 -10.41 2.66 15.12
C ILE A 81 -11.02 1.28 15.36
N HIS A 82 -11.58 0.70 14.30
CA HIS A 82 -12.23 -0.60 14.31
C HIS A 82 -11.35 -1.66 13.67
N LYS A 83 -11.29 -2.84 14.30
CA LYS A 83 -10.81 -4.07 13.69
C LYS A 83 -11.99 -4.83 13.10
N VAL A 84 -11.94 -5.12 11.82
CA VAL A 84 -13.05 -5.67 11.03
C VAL A 84 -12.64 -6.99 10.40
N ASN A 85 -13.54 -7.97 10.47
CA ASN A 85 -13.40 -9.21 9.71
C ASN A 85 -13.62 -8.90 8.21
N PRO A 86 -12.62 -9.10 7.35
CA PRO A 86 -12.72 -8.72 5.93
C PRO A 86 -13.72 -9.59 5.15
N SER A 87 -14.05 -10.78 5.64
CA SER A 87 -14.98 -11.71 4.97
C SER A 87 -16.46 -11.49 5.33
N THR A 88 -16.72 -10.79 6.43
CA THR A 88 -18.10 -10.60 6.93
C THR A 88 -18.46 -9.14 7.19
N GLY A 89 -17.49 -8.24 7.21
CA GLY A 89 -17.67 -6.84 7.62
C GLY A 89 -17.93 -6.66 9.11
N ALA A 90 -17.90 -7.73 9.92
CA ALA A 90 -18.18 -7.63 11.35
C ALA A 90 -17.04 -6.93 12.10
N VAL A 91 -17.38 -5.96 12.95
CA VAL A 91 -16.45 -5.36 13.91
C VAL A 91 -16.13 -6.38 15.00
N ILE A 92 -14.85 -6.74 15.13
CA ILE A 92 -14.36 -7.70 16.13
C ILE A 92 -13.87 -6.97 17.39
N TYR A 93 -13.28 -5.80 17.20
CA TYR A 93 -12.67 -5.01 18.26
C TYR A 93 -12.68 -3.53 17.87
N SER A 94 -12.67 -2.64 18.84
CA SER A 94 -12.57 -1.20 18.61
C SER A 94 -11.93 -0.52 19.80
N PHE A 95 -11.26 0.59 19.54
CA PHE A 95 -10.73 1.49 20.56
C PHE A 95 -10.84 2.94 20.10
N ASP A 96 -10.75 3.87 21.04
CA ASP A 96 -10.78 5.30 20.74
C ASP A 96 -9.50 5.71 20.01
N ALA A 97 -9.65 6.47 18.93
CA ALA A 97 -8.52 7.09 18.26
C ALA A 97 -7.78 8.02 19.24
N PRO A 98 -6.44 8.12 19.16
CA PRO A 98 -5.70 9.05 20.01
C PRO A 98 -6.05 10.54 19.79
N GLY A 99 -6.51 10.84 18.57
CA GLY A 99 -6.91 12.15 18.10
C GLY A 99 -8.43 12.29 17.96
N ASP A 100 -8.88 13.46 17.51
CA ASP A 100 -10.30 13.81 17.32
C ASP A 100 -10.69 13.96 15.84
N GLU A 101 -9.78 13.66 14.91
CA GLU A 101 -10.09 13.50 13.49
C GLU A 101 -9.08 12.55 12.84
N PRO A 102 -9.18 11.24 13.08
CA PRO A 102 -8.26 10.27 12.47
C PRO A 102 -8.48 10.24 10.95
N SER A 103 -7.41 10.48 10.20
CA SER A 103 -7.44 10.80 8.76
C SER A 103 -6.47 9.96 7.92
N GLY A 104 -5.57 9.23 8.58
CA GLY A 104 -4.59 8.35 7.98
C GLY A 104 -4.43 7.10 8.82
N LEU A 105 -4.23 5.95 8.18
CA LEU A 105 -4.03 4.68 8.85
C LEU A 105 -3.09 3.79 8.04
N THR A 106 -2.09 3.19 8.69
CA THR A 106 -1.24 2.17 8.06
C THR A 106 -0.74 1.16 9.08
N TRP A 107 -0.28 0.00 8.61
CA TRP A 107 0.25 -1.09 9.44
C TRP A 107 1.72 -1.32 9.12
N ASP A 108 2.59 -1.27 10.13
CA ASP A 108 4.06 -1.43 9.94
C ASP A 108 4.56 -2.88 10.07
N GLY A 109 3.63 -3.84 10.24
CA GLY A 109 3.95 -5.24 10.54
C GLY A 109 3.81 -5.61 12.02
N LEU A 110 3.78 -4.64 12.93
CA LEU A 110 3.70 -4.84 14.38
C LEU A 110 2.73 -3.89 15.09
N TYR A 111 2.65 -2.65 14.62
CA TYR A 111 1.89 -1.55 15.18
C TYR A 111 1.04 -0.88 14.11
N LEU A 112 -0.04 -0.26 14.57
CA LEU A 112 -0.88 0.58 13.75
C LEU A 112 -0.36 2.01 13.86
N TRP A 113 -0.29 2.70 12.73
CA TRP A 113 0.06 4.12 12.68
C TRP A 113 -1.15 4.90 12.22
N SER A 114 -1.45 6.00 12.93
CA SER A 114 -2.58 6.86 12.61
C SER A 114 -2.13 8.32 12.48
N ALA A 115 -2.62 9.00 11.45
CA ALA A 115 -2.54 10.45 11.34
C ALA A 115 -3.83 11.06 11.89
N ASP A 116 -3.69 12.23 12.51
CA ASP A 116 -4.80 13.05 12.94
C ASP A 116 -4.77 14.41 12.23
N TRP A 117 -5.89 14.76 11.61
CA TRP A 117 -6.04 15.93 10.75
C TRP A 117 -6.02 17.25 11.53
N ASN A 118 -6.64 17.28 12.71
CA ASN A 118 -6.82 18.53 13.47
C ASN A 118 -5.63 18.86 14.35
N LYS A 119 -4.95 17.85 14.89
CA LYS A 119 -3.83 18.01 15.81
C LYS A 119 -2.48 18.03 15.11
N ASP A 120 -2.43 17.73 13.81
CA ASP A 120 -1.21 17.62 13.04
C ASP A 120 -0.22 16.66 13.70
N LYS A 121 -0.70 15.46 14.02
CA LYS A 121 0.08 14.44 14.73
C LYS A 121 0.01 13.09 14.07
N ILE A 122 1.12 12.37 14.19
CA ILE A 122 1.25 10.96 13.83
C ILE A 122 1.43 10.14 15.10
N TYR A 123 0.62 9.10 15.28
CA TYR A 123 0.60 8.22 16.45
C TYR A 123 0.99 6.80 16.04
N GLN A 124 1.92 6.20 16.77
CA GLN A 124 2.15 4.76 16.78
C GLN A 124 1.32 4.13 17.89
N ILE A 125 0.52 3.13 17.55
CA ILE A 125 -0.51 2.56 18.41
C ILE A 125 -0.29 1.06 18.54
N ASN A 126 -0.33 0.57 19.78
CA ASN A 126 -0.45 -0.85 20.05
C ASN A 126 -1.87 -1.32 19.71
N ALA A 127 -2.04 -1.97 18.56
CA ALA A 127 -3.35 -2.34 18.04
C ALA A 127 -4.14 -3.32 18.93
N SER A 128 -3.48 -4.07 19.82
CA SER A 128 -4.14 -5.00 20.74
C SER A 128 -4.74 -4.32 21.97
N THR A 129 -4.25 -3.12 22.31
CA THR A 129 -4.66 -2.38 23.52
C THR A 129 -5.26 -1.01 23.22
N GLY A 130 -5.06 -0.49 22.01
CA GLY A 130 -5.42 0.88 21.64
C GLY A 130 -4.52 1.96 22.22
N LEU A 131 -3.46 1.60 22.95
CA LEU A 131 -2.59 2.56 23.61
C LEU A 131 -1.55 3.14 22.64
N VAL A 132 -1.31 4.45 22.76
CA VAL A 132 -0.23 5.14 22.06
C VAL A 132 1.11 4.73 22.65
N ILE A 133 2.02 4.26 21.79
CA ILE A 133 3.40 3.90 22.13
C ILE A 133 4.31 5.12 21.93
N TYR A 134 4.10 5.82 20.83
CA TYR A 134 4.91 6.95 20.41
C TYR A 134 4.06 7.92 19.60
N SER A 135 4.40 9.21 19.62
CA SER A 135 3.78 10.20 18.75
C SER A 135 4.74 11.32 18.42
N PHE A 136 4.53 11.96 17.28
CA PHE A 136 5.27 13.13 16.85
C PHE A 136 4.39 14.05 16.01
N ASP A 137 4.78 15.32 15.91
CA ASP A 137 4.06 16.29 15.09
C ASP A 137 4.30 15.99 13.61
N SER A 138 3.26 16.05 12.78
CA SER A 138 3.42 15.95 11.34
C SER A 138 4.24 17.14 10.82
N PRO A 139 5.05 16.93 9.76
CA PRO A 139 5.89 18.00 9.21
C PRO A 139 5.08 19.10 8.49
N GLY A 140 3.77 18.94 8.37
CA GLY A 140 2.85 19.91 7.79
C GLY A 140 1.44 19.73 8.36
N TYR A 141 0.56 20.66 7.99
CA TYR A 141 -0.82 20.70 8.45
C TYR A 141 -1.69 19.66 7.74
N TYR A 142 -2.77 19.24 8.41
CA TYR A 142 -3.81 18.36 7.88
C TYR A 142 -3.24 17.02 7.41
N ALA A 143 -2.47 16.39 8.31
CA ALA A 143 -1.93 15.05 8.05
C ALA A 143 -3.08 14.12 7.65
N SER A 144 -2.87 13.30 6.61
CA SER A 144 -3.88 12.43 6.02
C SER A 144 -3.26 11.07 5.70
N GLY A 145 -3.42 10.56 4.48
CA GLY A 145 -3.03 9.20 4.10
C GLY A 145 -1.60 8.84 4.53
N LEU A 146 -1.46 7.64 5.11
CA LEU A 146 -0.19 7.06 5.52
C LEU A 146 0.07 5.78 4.74
N ALA A 147 1.34 5.51 4.46
CA ALA A 147 1.78 4.26 3.85
C ALA A 147 3.04 3.75 4.56
N TRP A 148 3.20 2.43 4.53
CA TRP A 148 4.38 1.72 5.00
C TRP A 148 5.10 1.06 3.82
N ASP A 149 6.43 1.16 3.77
CA ASP A 149 7.23 0.72 2.61
C ASP A 149 7.87 -0.68 2.76
N GLY A 150 7.84 -1.29 3.97
CA GLY A 150 8.27 -2.67 4.19
C GLY A 150 9.51 -2.82 5.06
#